data_AF-A0A938YTD8-F1
#
_entry.id   AF-A0A938YTD8-F1
#
_cell.length_a   1.000
_cell.length_b   1.000
_cell.length_c   1.000
_cell.angle_alpha   90.00
_cell.angle_beta   90.00
_cell.angle_gamma   90.00
#
_symmetry.space_group_name_H-M   'P 1'
#
loop_
_entity.id
_entity.type
_entity.pdbx_description
1 polymer ?
#
loop_
_entity_poly.entity_id
_entity_poly.type
_entity_poly.pdbx_seq_one_letter_code
_entity_poly.pdbx_strand_id
1 'polypeptide(L)'
;MISKRQLVVLAMLVSVIMMAAPVSAIFGQGQVQATSAEQLVDVADRAEQQVKNLIDLVYANETALDTIEDAGLLDELDGNVTLYDEGVGNLTAAQDALDLEDYESAVEYATKALSVFREVFSSLHLILEDAGLQKGQLVDNQGLLEAMTRQLQRIDRLRELLPEDAPEEILQLLDDAQALLNVDAARALLLEAKTTEVRDTLQEAKELISQVYDYLKEQAEGLNAWRIEGYCERVRERIRERFMNGNQSGIDFTDVLEALGYQSENQFIDTLDNMIQAAKVKSGNIQNAMQDLDAIGQMVQEMDQALTQKMNQYQNGSGSDSNGSGNGNIGGNYGQSGNGNGGK
;
A
#
# COMPACT_ATOMS: atom_id res chain seq x y z
N MET A 1 33.06 -11.31 24.49
CA MET A 1 33.08 -10.51 23.25
C MET A 1 32.15 -11.18 22.26
N ILE A 2 31.00 -10.58 21.97
CA ILE A 2 30.03 -11.12 21.02
C ILE A 2 30.68 -11.07 19.63
N SER A 3 30.79 -12.21 18.96
CA SER A 3 31.44 -12.27 17.65
C SER A 3 30.54 -11.60 16.60
N LYS A 4 31.12 -11.04 15.53
CA LYS A 4 30.34 -10.45 14.42
C LYS A 4 29.28 -11.42 13.84
N ARG A 5 29.47 -12.74 14.00
CA ARG A 5 28.53 -13.79 13.60
C ARG A 5 27.32 -13.90 14.53
N GLN A 6 27.51 -13.72 15.85
CA GLN A 6 26.42 -13.67 16.82
C GLN A 6 25.54 -12.41 16.67
N LEU A 7 26.12 -11.30 16.18
CA LEU A 7 25.39 -10.08 15.86
C LEU A 7 24.45 -10.21 14.65
N VAL A 8 24.79 -11.07 13.67
CA VAL A 8 23.95 -11.36 12.50
C VAL A 8 22.81 -12.32 12.83
N VAL A 9 23.08 -13.33 13.69
CA VAL A 9 22.04 -14.21 14.25
C VAL A 9 20.99 -13.40 15.02
N LEU A 10 21.42 -12.39 15.79
CA LEU A 10 20.50 -11.47 16.46
C LEU A 10 19.72 -10.60 15.46
N ALA A 11 20.32 -10.18 14.35
CA ALA A 11 19.68 -9.31 13.36
C ALA A 11 18.60 -10.03 12.51
N MET A 12 18.77 -11.31 12.17
CA MET A 12 17.73 -12.11 11.50
C MET A 12 16.60 -12.53 12.46
N LEU A 13 16.92 -12.87 13.71
CA LEU A 13 15.91 -13.05 14.76
C LEU A 13 15.11 -11.77 15.00
N VAL A 14 15.74 -10.60 14.87
CA VAL A 14 15.09 -9.29 14.98
C VAL A 14 14.24 -8.94 13.74
N SER A 15 14.52 -9.48 12.54
CA SER A 15 13.66 -9.20 11.37
C SER A 15 12.31 -9.93 11.42
N VAL A 16 12.23 -11.08 12.10
CA VAL A 16 10.95 -11.76 12.39
C VAL A 16 10.21 -11.04 13.53
N ILE A 17 10.93 -10.43 14.49
CA ILE A 17 10.34 -9.70 15.63
C ILE A 17 9.89 -8.26 15.26
N MET A 18 10.47 -7.63 14.23
CA MET A 18 10.11 -6.25 13.84
C MET A 18 8.70 -6.07 13.24
N MET A 19 7.97 -7.17 12.94
CA MET A 19 6.53 -7.07 12.61
C MET A 19 5.61 -7.14 13.83
N ALA A 20 6.14 -7.44 15.02
CA ALA A 20 5.42 -7.39 16.29
C ALA A 20 5.90 -6.19 17.11
N ALA A 21 5.65 -4.97 16.63
CA ALA A 21 5.74 -3.79 17.48
C ALA A 21 4.68 -3.88 18.61
N PRO A 22 4.90 -3.25 19.78
CA PRO A 22 4.02 -3.42 20.92
C PRO A 22 2.64 -2.80 20.65
N VAL A 23 1.62 -3.64 20.49
CA VAL A 23 0.19 -3.25 20.38
C VAL A 23 -0.35 -2.83 21.77
N SER A 24 0.46 -2.19 22.60
CA SER A 24 0.13 -1.91 24.00
C SER A 24 -0.74 -0.65 24.21
N ALA A 25 -1.30 -0.05 23.16
CA ALA A 25 -1.94 1.28 23.27
C ALA A 25 -3.39 1.38 22.77
N ILE A 26 -4.04 0.30 22.31
CA ILE A 26 -5.41 0.40 21.76
C ILE A 26 -6.30 -0.64 22.46
N PHE A 27 -6.61 -0.38 23.72
CA PHE A 27 -7.57 -1.16 24.51
C PHE A 27 -8.98 -0.58 24.30
N GLY A 28 -9.79 -1.28 23.50
CA GLY A 28 -11.21 -1.00 23.31
C GLY A 28 -11.93 -2.04 22.45
N GLN A 29 -12.63 -2.96 23.11
CA GLN A 29 -13.75 -3.80 22.64
C GLN A 29 -13.50 -4.84 21.53
N GLY A 30 -13.52 -6.13 21.93
CA GLY A 30 -14.02 -7.32 21.20
C GLY A 30 -13.44 -7.62 19.81
N GLN A 31 -13.69 -6.76 18.83
CA GLN A 31 -13.24 -6.95 17.44
C GLN A 31 -11.73 -6.75 17.26
N VAL A 32 -11.08 -5.92 18.09
CA VAL A 32 -9.62 -5.68 17.98
C VAL A 32 -8.80 -6.86 18.50
N GLN A 33 -9.33 -7.62 19.47
CA GLN A 33 -8.64 -8.79 20.02
C GLN A 33 -8.61 -9.95 19.03
N ALA A 34 -9.71 -10.21 18.31
CA ALA A 34 -9.78 -11.22 17.27
C ALA A 34 -8.67 -11.06 16.24
N THR A 35 -8.54 -9.85 15.67
CA THR A 35 -7.53 -9.56 14.65
C THR A 35 -6.09 -9.72 15.18
N SER A 36 -5.84 -9.43 16.46
CA SER A 36 -4.51 -9.59 17.04
C SER A 36 -4.13 -11.06 17.31
N ALA A 37 -5.11 -11.88 17.71
CA ALA A 37 -4.92 -13.30 17.96
C ALA A 37 -4.70 -14.07 16.65
N GLU A 38 -5.53 -13.78 15.64
CA GLU A 38 -5.41 -14.29 14.27
C GLU A 38 -4.02 -13.98 13.69
N GLN A 39 -3.58 -12.72 13.77
CA GLN A 39 -2.26 -12.32 13.30
C GLN A 39 -1.12 -13.07 14.01
N LEU A 40 -1.26 -13.34 15.31
CA LEU A 40 -0.22 -14.05 16.05
C LEU A 40 -0.17 -15.53 15.64
N VAL A 41 -1.33 -16.16 15.44
CA VAL A 41 -1.41 -17.53 14.91
C VAL A 41 -0.83 -17.60 13.49
N ASP A 42 -1.11 -16.63 12.63
CA ASP A 42 -0.51 -16.55 11.29
C ASP A 42 1.02 -16.38 11.32
N VAL A 43 1.54 -15.68 12.34
CA VAL A 43 3.00 -15.56 12.53
C VAL A 43 3.58 -16.89 13.03
N ALA A 44 2.89 -17.58 13.93
CA ALA A 44 3.28 -18.90 14.41
C ALA A 44 3.27 -19.96 13.30
N ASP A 45 2.27 -19.94 12.43
CA ASP A 45 2.16 -20.82 11.25
C ASP A 45 3.32 -20.59 10.27
N ARG A 46 3.67 -19.33 9.99
CA ARG A 46 4.85 -19.02 9.17
C ARG A 46 6.15 -19.49 9.81
N ALA A 47 6.28 -19.38 11.13
CA ALA A 47 7.45 -19.87 11.85
C ALA A 47 7.54 -21.40 11.81
N GLU A 48 6.41 -22.11 11.96
CA GLU A 48 6.31 -23.56 11.80
C GLU A 48 6.84 -23.98 10.44
N GLN A 49 6.34 -23.37 9.36
CA GLN A 49 6.76 -23.67 7.99
C GLN A 49 8.27 -23.46 7.83
N GLN A 50 8.82 -22.36 8.37
CA GLN A 50 10.27 -22.11 8.29
C GLN A 50 11.11 -23.19 8.96
N VAL A 51 10.70 -23.67 10.14
CA VAL A 51 11.38 -24.74 10.86
C VAL A 51 11.24 -26.07 10.13
N LYS A 52 10.02 -26.40 9.71
CA LYS A 52 9.72 -27.61 8.95
C LYS A 52 10.59 -27.69 7.70
N ASN A 53 10.72 -26.59 6.97
CA ASN A 53 11.52 -26.54 5.75
C ASN A 53 12.97 -26.85 6.02
N LEU A 54 13.54 -26.31 7.10
CA LEU A 54 14.91 -26.58 7.48
C LEU A 54 15.11 -28.06 7.85
N ILE A 55 14.19 -28.63 8.64
CA ILE A 55 14.18 -30.05 8.99
C ILE A 55 14.13 -30.91 7.73
N ASP A 56 13.13 -30.72 6.88
CA ASP A 56 12.94 -31.47 5.62
C ASP A 56 14.22 -31.42 4.76
N LEU A 57 14.84 -30.25 4.67
CA LEU A 57 16.02 -30.02 3.86
C LEU A 57 17.25 -30.76 4.41
N VAL A 58 17.41 -30.80 5.73
CA VAL A 58 18.46 -31.61 6.37
C VAL A 58 18.23 -33.10 6.11
N TYR A 59 17.03 -33.62 6.37
CA TYR A 59 16.75 -35.05 6.22
C TYR A 59 16.76 -35.55 4.77
N ALA A 60 16.49 -34.67 3.81
CA ALA A 60 16.56 -35.02 2.38
C ALA A 60 17.97 -34.94 1.80
N ASN A 61 18.95 -34.38 2.53
CA ASN A 61 20.33 -34.28 2.09
C ASN A 61 21.18 -35.35 2.79
N GLU A 62 21.37 -36.51 2.13
CA GLU A 62 22.18 -37.62 2.66
C GLU A 62 23.57 -37.17 3.10
N THR A 63 24.24 -36.30 2.33
CA THR A 63 25.56 -35.78 2.71
C THR A 63 25.52 -34.94 3.98
N ALA A 64 24.47 -34.13 4.17
CA ALA A 64 24.28 -33.36 5.40
C ALA A 64 24.01 -34.28 6.58
N LEU A 65 23.14 -35.27 6.42
CA LEU A 65 22.87 -36.28 7.45
C LEU A 65 24.12 -37.06 7.84
N ASP A 66 24.86 -37.59 6.87
CA ASP A 66 26.13 -38.30 7.12
C ASP A 66 27.12 -37.42 7.89
N THR A 67 27.21 -36.14 7.53
CA THR A 67 28.09 -35.18 8.20
C THR A 67 27.66 -34.90 9.65
N ILE A 68 26.35 -34.82 9.90
CA ILE A 68 25.78 -34.64 11.25
C ILE A 68 25.98 -35.90 12.10
N GLU A 69 25.79 -37.09 11.50
CA GLU A 69 26.02 -38.38 12.15
C GLU A 69 27.50 -38.57 12.51
N ASP A 70 28.41 -38.28 11.57
CA ASP A 70 29.86 -38.32 11.78
C ASP A 70 30.32 -37.34 12.89
N ALA A 71 29.61 -36.23 13.07
CA ALA A 71 29.83 -35.27 14.15
C ALA A 71 29.25 -35.73 15.50
N GLY A 72 28.46 -36.81 15.53
CA GLY A 72 27.78 -37.32 16.72
C GLY A 72 26.63 -36.44 17.19
N LEU A 73 25.96 -35.73 16.28
CA LEU A 73 24.88 -34.77 16.56
C LEU A 73 23.49 -35.25 16.12
N LEU A 74 23.37 -36.52 15.72
CA LEU A 74 22.13 -37.09 15.21
C LEU A 74 21.03 -37.16 16.28
N ASP A 75 21.39 -37.53 17.51
CA ASP A 75 20.45 -37.57 18.64
C ASP A 75 19.90 -36.17 18.97
N GLU A 76 20.76 -35.14 18.91
CA GLU A 76 20.35 -33.75 19.08
C GLU A 76 19.43 -33.27 17.94
N LEU A 77 19.67 -33.70 16.70
CA LEU A 77 18.80 -33.41 15.56
C LEU A 77 17.42 -34.05 15.76
N ASP A 78 17.36 -35.34 16.10
CA ASP A 78 16.10 -36.06 16.34
C ASP A 78 15.33 -35.49 17.55
N GLY A 79 16.06 -35.06 18.59
CA GLY A 79 15.47 -34.36 19.73
C GLY A 79 14.80 -33.04 19.33
N ASN A 80 15.39 -32.30 18.38
CA ASN A 80 14.79 -31.09 17.82
C ASN A 80 13.56 -31.36 16.97
N VAL A 81 13.50 -32.47 16.23
CA VAL A 81 12.29 -32.89 15.50
C VAL A 81 11.15 -33.18 16.48
N THR A 82 11.45 -33.89 17.56
CA THR A 82 10.47 -34.17 18.62
C THR A 82 9.94 -32.87 19.24
N LEU A 83 10.83 -31.92 19.54
CA LEU A 83 10.45 -30.60 20.06
C LEU A 83 9.65 -29.78 19.05
N TYR A 84 9.96 -29.87 17.75
CA TYR A 84 9.16 -29.25 16.69
C TYR A 84 7.72 -29.79 16.67
N ASP A 85 7.53 -31.10 16.82
CA ASP A 85 6.18 -31.70 16.89
C ASP A 85 5.39 -31.18 18.10
N GLU A 86 6.04 -30.91 19.25
CA GLU A 86 5.41 -30.23 20.39
C GLU A 86 4.98 -28.80 20.03
N GLY A 87 5.78 -28.09 19.23
CA GLY A 87 5.46 -26.76 18.69
C GLY A 87 4.23 -26.80 17.77
N VAL A 88 4.18 -27.76 16.85
CA VAL A 88 3.03 -28.01 15.95
C VAL A 88 1.77 -28.32 16.76
N GLY A 89 1.89 -29.11 17.83
CA GLY A 89 0.79 -29.38 18.75
C GLY A 89 0.24 -28.11 19.41
N ASN A 90 1.12 -27.19 19.84
CA ASN A 90 0.69 -25.90 20.36
C ASN A 90 0.04 -25.01 19.29
N LEU A 91 0.58 -24.98 18.06
CA LEU A 91 -0.02 -24.21 16.97
C LEU A 91 -1.43 -24.72 16.62
N THR A 92 -1.60 -26.04 16.55
CA THR A 92 -2.91 -26.67 16.31
C THR A 92 -3.90 -26.28 17.41
N ALA A 93 -3.49 -26.34 18.69
CA ALA A 93 -4.33 -25.90 19.80
C ALA A 93 -4.69 -24.40 19.74
N ALA A 94 -3.79 -23.57 19.19
CA ALA A 94 -4.06 -22.16 18.97
C ALA A 94 -5.12 -21.93 17.88
N GLN A 95 -5.04 -22.68 16.78
CA GLN A 95 -6.03 -22.67 15.70
C GLN A 95 -7.40 -23.16 16.19
N ASP A 96 -7.44 -24.27 16.92
CA ASP A 96 -8.67 -24.79 17.55
C ASP A 96 -9.31 -23.76 18.50
N ALA A 97 -8.49 -23.02 19.26
CA ALA A 97 -8.98 -21.97 20.15
C ALA A 97 -9.55 -20.77 19.38
N LEU A 98 -8.96 -20.38 18.24
CA LEU A 98 -9.53 -19.35 17.35
C LEU A 98 -10.90 -19.76 16.81
N ASP A 99 -11.04 -21.01 16.37
CA ASP A 99 -12.30 -21.55 15.85
C ASP A 99 -13.42 -21.55 16.91
N LEU A 100 -13.04 -21.61 18.18
CA LEU A 100 -13.95 -21.52 19.33
C LEU A 100 -14.14 -20.09 19.86
N GLU A 101 -13.59 -19.08 19.18
CA GLU A 101 -13.56 -17.66 19.60
C GLU A 101 -12.89 -17.44 20.98
N ASP A 102 -12.05 -18.38 21.43
CA ASP A 102 -11.24 -18.28 22.65
C ASP A 102 -9.89 -17.63 22.35
N TYR A 103 -9.94 -16.31 22.12
CA TYR A 103 -8.77 -15.52 21.72
C TYR A 103 -7.66 -15.50 22.78
N GLU A 104 -7.98 -15.64 24.07
CA GLU A 104 -6.98 -15.66 25.15
C GLU A 104 -6.13 -16.93 25.06
N SER A 105 -6.79 -18.09 24.96
CA SER A 105 -6.11 -19.37 24.77
C SER A 105 -5.36 -19.41 23.44
N ALA A 106 -5.93 -18.87 22.36
CA ALA A 106 -5.27 -18.80 21.06
C ALA A 106 -3.93 -18.04 21.15
N VAL A 107 -3.91 -16.88 21.82
CA VAL A 107 -2.68 -16.09 22.02
C VAL A 107 -1.66 -16.85 22.88
N GLU A 108 -2.11 -17.50 23.96
CA GLU A 108 -1.22 -18.28 24.83
C GLU A 108 -0.54 -19.43 24.05
N TYR A 109 -1.33 -20.23 23.32
CA TYR A 109 -0.82 -21.36 22.55
C TYR A 109 0.07 -20.92 21.39
N ALA A 110 -0.32 -19.87 20.64
CA ALA A 110 0.51 -19.32 19.57
C ALA A 110 1.87 -18.81 20.09
N THR A 111 1.89 -18.18 21.27
CA THR A 111 3.14 -17.73 21.91
C THR A 111 4.04 -18.90 22.30
N LYS A 112 3.47 -19.98 22.85
CA LYS A 112 4.21 -21.21 23.17
C LYS A 112 4.79 -21.84 21.91
N ALA A 113 3.98 -21.98 20.86
CA ALA A 113 4.43 -22.49 19.56
C ALA A 113 5.61 -21.68 19.00
N LEU A 114 5.50 -20.35 18.99
CA LEU A 114 6.58 -19.46 18.54
C LEU A 114 7.86 -19.60 19.36
N SER A 115 7.76 -19.76 20.68
CA SER A 115 8.91 -20.00 21.53
C SER A 115 9.62 -21.30 21.16
N VAL A 116 8.84 -22.37 20.95
CA VAL A 116 9.35 -23.69 20.55
C VAL A 116 10.00 -23.63 19.17
N PHE A 117 9.30 -23.09 18.16
CA PHE A 117 9.86 -22.96 16.81
C PHE A 117 11.14 -22.15 16.78
N ARG A 118 11.21 -21.07 17.56
CA ARG A 118 12.45 -20.27 17.68
C ARG A 118 13.60 -21.08 18.29
N GLU A 119 13.32 -21.87 19.31
CA GLU A 119 14.31 -22.72 19.96
C GLU A 119 14.84 -23.78 19.00
N VAL A 120 13.93 -24.51 18.34
CA VAL A 120 14.28 -25.52 17.34
C VAL A 120 15.10 -24.89 16.21
N PHE A 121 14.63 -23.79 15.62
CA PHE A 121 15.34 -23.10 14.55
C PHE A 121 16.78 -22.72 14.95
N SER A 122 16.94 -22.20 16.16
CA SER A 122 18.25 -21.80 16.69
C SER A 122 19.16 -23.01 16.91
N SER A 123 18.62 -24.10 17.45
CA SER A 123 19.36 -25.33 17.74
C SER A 123 19.78 -26.05 16.46
N LEU A 124 18.88 -26.17 15.47
CA LEU A 124 19.20 -26.71 14.13
C LEU A 124 20.36 -25.94 13.49
N HIS A 125 20.36 -24.61 13.59
CA HIS A 125 21.49 -23.83 13.08
C HIS A 125 22.81 -24.06 13.82
N LEU A 126 22.77 -24.35 15.11
CA LEU A 126 23.98 -24.71 15.88
C LEU A 126 24.47 -26.10 15.46
N ILE A 127 23.58 -27.09 15.33
CA ILE A 127 23.91 -28.44 14.85
C ILE A 127 24.59 -28.37 13.49
N LEU A 128 24.02 -27.62 12.54
CA LEU A 128 24.61 -27.44 11.22
C LEU A 128 25.98 -26.78 11.27
N GLU A 129 26.16 -25.76 12.12
CA GLU A 129 27.44 -25.07 12.28
C GLU A 129 28.51 -25.97 12.92
N ASP A 130 28.14 -26.74 13.95
CA ASP A 130 29.03 -27.65 14.68
C ASP A 130 29.40 -28.87 13.84
N ALA A 131 28.50 -29.36 12.98
CA ALA A 131 28.78 -30.37 11.97
C ALA A 131 29.68 -29.85 10.82
N GLY A 132 29.99 -28.54 10.79
CA GLY A 132 30.82 -27.95 9.74
C GLY A 132 30.10 -27.75 8.40
N LEU A 133 28.77 -27.91 8.37
CA LEU A 133 27.95 -27.59 7.21
C LEU A 133 27.88 -26.05 7.09
N GLN A 134 28.45 -25.51 6.01
CA GLN A 134 28.45 -24.05 5.82
C GLN A 134 27.01 -23.55 5.72
N LYS A 135 26.65 -22.61 6.61
CA LYS A 135 25.36 -21.87 6.61
C LYS A 135 24.88 -21.48 5.21
N GLY A 136 25.78 -21.16 4.27
CA GLY A 136 25.44 -20.71 2.92
C GLY A 136 24.54 -21.66 2.12
N GLN A 137 24.80 -22.97 2.09
CA GLN A 137 24.06 -23.84 1.16
C GLN A 137 22.61 -24.12 1.57
N LEU A 138 22.34 -24.29 2.86
CA LEU A 138 20.97 -24.58 3.34
C LEU A 138 20.18 -23.28 3.61
N VAL A 139 20.85 -22.22 4.07
CA VAL A 139 20.21 -20.90 4.33
C VAL A 139 19.92 -20.15 3.03
N ASP A 140 20.79 -20.22 2.02
CA ASP A 140 20.51 -19.58 0.73
C ASP A 140 19.29 -20.23 0.04
N ASN A 141 19.10 -21.54 0.23
CA ASN A 141 17.94 -22.28 -0.26
C ASN A 141 16.65 -21.78 0.41
N GLN A 142 16.66 -21.56 1.73
CA GLN A 142 15.51 -20.99 2.44
C GLN A 142 15.23 -19.55 2.02
N GLY A 143 16.27 -18.72 1.83
CA GLY A 143 16.13 -17.36 1.32
C GLY A 143 15.49 -17.28 -0.07
N LEU A 144 15.74 -18.28 -0.93
CA LEU A 144 15.08 -18.40 -2.23
C LEU A 144 13.60 -18.73 -2.10
N LEU A 145 13.22 -19.70 -1.26
CA LEU A 145 11.81 -20.05 -1.03
C LEU A 145 11.02 -18.87 -0.44
N GLU A 146 11.62 -18.13 0.50
CA GLU A 146 11.02 -16.90 1.04
C GLU A 146 10.89 -15.79 -0.02
N ALA A 147 11.88 -15.66 -0.90
CA ALA A 147 11.80 -14.71 -2.01
C ALA A 147 10.67 -15.06 -2.98
N MET A 148 10.47 -16.35 -3.29
CA MET A 148 9.36 -16.83 -4.11
C MET A 148 8.01 -16.56 -3.44
N THR A 149 7.87 -16.90 -2.16
CA THR A 149 6.64 -16.63 -1.38
C THR A 149 6.28 -15.15 -1.37
N ARG A 150 7.27 -14.26 -1.21
CA ARG A 150 7.05 -12.80 -1.30
C ARG A 150 6.62 -12.34 -2.69
N GLN A 151 7.06 -13.00 -3.76
CA GLN A 151 6.58 -12.69 -5.11
C GLN A 151 5.15 -13.21 -5.32
N LEU A 152 4.76 -14.36 -4.79
CA LEU A 152 3.36 -14.84 -4.81
C LEU A 152 2.42 -13.83 -4.14
N GLN A 153 2.76 -13.38 -2.93
CA GLN A 153 2.02 -12.30 -2.24
C GLN A 153 1.98 -10.98 -3.03
N ARG A 154 2.95 -10.74 -3.90
CA ARG A 154 2.97 -9.58 -4.79
C ARG A 154 2.03 -9.78 -5.98
N ILE A 155 1.94 -10.99 -6.52
CA ILE A 155 0.97 -11.38 -7.56
C ILE A 155 -0.45 -11.21 -7.04
N ASP A 156 -0.77 -11.69 -5.84
CA ASP A 156 -2.11 -11.56 -5.26
C ASP A 156 -2.53 -10.09 -5.14
N ARG A 157 -1.65 -9.24 -4.60
CA ARG A 157 -1.86 -7.78 -4.55
C ARG A 157 -2.00 -7.15 -5.92
N LEU A 158 -1.29 -7.63 -6.94
CA LEU A 158 -1.43 -7.12 -8.30
C LEU A 158 -2.78 -7.49 -8.90
N ARG A 159 -3.27 -8.72 -8.66
CA ARG A 159 -4.61 -9.13 -9.10
C ARG A 159 -5.71 -8.26 -8.49
N GLU A 160 -5.56 -7.87 -7.23
CA GLU A 160 -6.49 -6.93 -6.57
C GLU A 160 -6.45 -5.51 -7.14
N LEU A 161 -5.30 -5.09 -7.68
CA LEU A 161 -5.10 -3.73 -8.21
C LEU A 161 -5.41 -3.59 -9.70
N LEU A 162 -5.47 -4.69 -10.44
CA LEU A 162 -5.79 -4.67 -11.86
C LEU A 162 -7.24 -4.23 -12.09
N PRO A 163 -7.51 -3.40 -13.11
CA PRO A 163 -8.87 -3.03 -13.47
C PRO A 163 -9.63 -4.26 -14.00
N GLU A 164 -10.96 -4.26 -13.86
CA GLU A 164 -11.81 -5.38 -14.30
C GLU A 164 -11.71 -5.65 -15.82
N ASP A 165 -11.33 -4.65 -16.61
CA ASP A 165 -11.14 -4.72 -18.06
C ASP A 165 -9.66 -4.86 -18.47
N ALA A 166 -8.78 -5.29 -17.56
CA ALA A 166 -7.39 -5.59 -17.87
C ALA A 166 -7.28 -6.58 -19.04
N PRO A 167 -6.35 -6.37 -20.00
CA PRO A 167 -6.15 -7.29 -21.11
C PRO A 167 -5.80 -8.70 -20.61
N GLU A 168 -6.31 -9.72 -21.30
CA GLU A 168 -6.04 -11.13 -20.98
C GLU A 168 -4.53 -11.43 -20.93
N GLU A 169 -3.76 -10.79 -21.80
CA GLU A 169 -2.29 -10.92 -21.84
C GLU A 169 -1.65 -10.51 -20.50
N ILE A 170 -2.17 -9.49 -19.82
CA ILE A 170 -1.67 -9.04 -18.51
C ILE A 170 -2.04 -10.02 -17.41
N LEU A 171 -3.24 -10.60 -17.47
CA LEU A 171 -3.67 -11.65 -16.53
C LEU A 171 -2.80 -12.90 -16.72
N GLN A 172 -2.54 -13.30 -17.97
CA GLN A 172 -1.68 -14.44 -18.29
C GLN A 172 -0.26 -14.28 -17.74
N LEU A 173 0.32 -13.07 -17.79
CA LEU A 173 1.64 -12.81 -17.17
C LEU A 173 1.66 -13.14 -15.67
N LEU A 174 0.58 -12.87 -14.94
CA LEU A 174 0.47 -13.20 -13.52
C LEU A 174 0.28 -14.71 -13.30
N ASP A 175 -0.50 -15.36 -14.14
CA ASP A 175 -0.69 -16.81 -14.09
C ASP A 175 0.61 -17.57 -14.39
N ASP A 176 1.35 -17.13 -15.41
CA ASP A 176 2.64 -17.69 -15.80
C ASP A 176 3.68 -17.46 -14.68
N ALA A 177 3.73 -16.25 -14.10
CA ALA A 177 4.60 -15.95 -12.97
C ALA A 177 4.26 -16.82 -11.75
N GLN A 178 2.98 -17.03 -11.46
CA GLN A 178 2.54 -17.89 -10.37
C GLN A 178 2.95 -19.35 -10.60
N ALA A 179 2.82 -19.85 -11.84
CA ALA A 179 3.22 -21.21 -12.20
C ALA A 179 4.73 -21.44 -12.02
N LEU A 180 5.56 -20.46 -12.39
CA LEU A 180 7.00 -20.48 -12.14
C LEU A 180 7.32 -20.47 -10.64
N LEU A 181 6.52 -19.78 -9.83
CA LEU A 181 6.73 -19.64 -8.39
C LEU A 181 6.21 -20.81 -7.55
N ASN A 182 6.13 -22.02 -8.12
CA ASN A 182 5.73 -23.22 -7.37
C ASN A 182 6.76 -23.58 -6.29
N VAL A 183 6.43 -23.27 -5.03
CA VAL A 183 7.32 -23.44 -3.87
C VAL A 183 7.65 -24.91 -3.61
N ASP A 184 6.72 -25.83 -3.84
CA ASP A 184 6.96 -27.27 -3.64
C ASP A 184 7.91 -27.84 -4.69
N ALA A 185 7.73 -27.44 -5.95
CA ALA A 185 8.64 -27.80 -7.03
C ALA A 185 10.04 -27.22 -6.79
N ALA A 186 10.12 -25.94 -6.38
CA ALA A 186 11.39 -25.33 -6.03
C ALA A 186 12.06 -26.03 -4.85
N ARG A 187 11.29 -26.40 -3.81
CA ARG A 187 11.80 -27.19 -2.69
C ARG A 187 12.44 -28.49 -3.19
N ALA A 188 11.74 -29.26 -4.02
CA ALA A 188 12.28 -30.50 -4.58
C ALA A 188 13.60 -30.27 -5.33
N LEU A 189 13.69 -29.21 -6.14
CA LEU A 189 14.94 -28.83 -6.82
C LEU A 189 16.06 -28.46 -5.84
N LEU A 190 15.76 -27.76 -4.75
CA LEU A 190 16.75 -27.41 -3.72
C LEU A 190 17.23 -28.65 -2.96
N LEU A 191 16.36 -29.64 -2.74
CA LEU A 191 16.75 -30.95 -2.17
C LEU A 191 17.74 -31.67 -3.09
N GLU A 192 17.58 -31.54 -4.41
CA GLU A 192 18.52 -32.05 -5.43
C GLU A 192 19.75 -31.15 -5.65
N ALA A 193 19.97 -30.14 -4.78
CA ALA A 193 21.03 -29.13 -4.89
C ALA A 193 21.00 -28.29 -6.19
N LYS A 194 19.87 -28.23 -6.90
CA LYS A 194 19.67 -27.46 -8.15
C LYS A 194 19.33 -25.98 -7.86
N THR A 195 20.19 -25.32 -7.09
CA THR A 195 19.98 -23.94 -6.63
C THR A 195 19.90 -22.92 -7.79
N THR A 196 20.67 -23.15 -8.85
CA THR A 196 20.68 -22.26 -10.03
C THR A 196 19.34 -22.27 -10.76
N GLU A 197 18.73 -23.45 -10.93
CA GLU A 197 17.43 -23.58 -11.61
C GLU A 197 16.35 -22.78 -10.87
N VAL A 198 16.29 -22.91 -9.54
CA VAL A 198 15.33 -22.16 -8.71
C VAL A 198 15.56 -20.65 -8.79
N ARG A 199 16.82 -20.20 -8.84
CA ARG A 199 17.16 -18.79 -8.99
C ARG A 199 16.71 -18.23 -10.34
N ASP A 200 16.94 -18.99 -11.40
CA ASP A 200 16.58 -18.60 -12.76
C ASP A 200 15.04 -18.50 -12.90
N THR A 201 14.31 -19.49 -12.37
CA THR A 201 12.84 -19.47 -12.31
C THR A 201 12.30 -18.27 -11.53
N LEU A 202 12.88 -17.95 -10.37
CA LEU A 202 12.50 -16.76 -9.59
C LEU A 202 12.79 -15.46 -10.37
N GLN A 203 13.88 -15.40 -11.12
CA GLN A 203 14.23 -14.22 -11.91
C GLN A 203 13.25 -14.04 -13.08
N GLU A 204 12.91 -15.11 -13.79
CA GLU A 204 11.91 -15.09 -14.87
C GLU A 204 10.54 -14.62 -14.36
N ALA A 205 10.07 -15.16 -13.23
CA ALA A 205 8.81 -14.71 -12.62
C ALA A 205 8.82 -13.21 -12.27
N LYS A 206 9.95 -12.67 -11.80
CA LYS A 206 10.08 -11.23 -11.50
C LYS A 206 10.02 -10.36 -12.75
N GLU A 207 10.48 -10.85 -13.89
CA GLU A 207 10.40 -10.13 -15.17
C GLU A 207 8.95 -10.05 -15.66
N LEU A 208 8.19 -11.14 -15.55
CA LEU A 208 6.75 -11.15 -15.83
C LEU A 208 5.99 -10.18 -14.91
N ILE A 209 6.25 -10.24 -13.60
CA ILE A 209 5.67 -9.30 -12.62
C ILE A 209 6.01 -7.84 -12.96
N SER A 210 7.23 -7.56 -13.42
CA SER A 210 7.63 -6.19 -13.80
C SER A 210 6.81 -5.65 -14.96
N GLN A 211 6.52 -6.48 -15.97
CA GLN A 211 5.69 -6.09 -17.12
C GLN A 211 4.27 -5.69 -16.69
N VAL A 212 3.70 -6.37 -15.68
CA VAL A 212 2.40 -6.01 -15.11
C VAL A 212 2.45 -4.66 -14.38
N TYR A 213 3.55 -4.36 -13.67
CA TYR A 213 3.75 -3.03 -13.08
C TYR A 213 3.85 -1.93 -14.13
N ASP A 214 4.55 -2.18 -15.23
CA ASP A 214 4.69 -1.21 -16.31
C ASP A 214 3.32 -0.90 -16.95
N TYR A 215 2.48 -1.92 -17.14
CA TYR A 215 1.09 -1.73 -17.57
C TYR A 215 0.28 -0.86 -16.58
N LEU A 216 0.30 -1.19 -15.29
CA LEU A 216 -0.43 -0.41 -14.26
C LEU A 216 0.06 1.03 -14.21
N LYS A 217 1.37 1.24 -14.38
CA LYS A 217 1.97 2.57 -14.45
C LYS A 217 1.45 3.35 -15.65
N GLU A 218 1.42 2.74 -16.84
CA GLU A 218 0.88 3.37 -18.05
C GLU A 218 -0.60 3.74 -17.90
N GLN A 219 -1.42 2.85 -17.32
CA GLN A 219 -2.83 3.15 -17.02
C GLN A 219 -2.97 4.34 -16.06
N ALA A 220 -2.17 4.37 -14.99
CA ALA A 220 -2.17 5.47 -14.04
C ALA A 220 -1.75 6.80 -14.68
N GLU A 221 -0.72 6.79 -15.53
CA GLU A 221 -0.27 7.96 -16.28
C GLU A 221 -1.33 8.46 -17.27
N GLY A 222 -2.01 7.56 -17.98
CA GLY A 222 -3.13 7.88 -18.87
C GLY A 222 -4.31 8.53 -18.13
N LEU A 223 -4.72 7.94 -17.00
CA LEU A 223 -5.78 8.50 -16.14
C LEU A 223 -5.40 9.87 -15.58
N ASN A 224 -4.13 10.06 -15.20
CA ASN A 224 -3.64 11.35 -14.74
C ASN A 224 -3.70 12.42 -15.84
N ALA A 225 -3.29 12.08 -17.06
CA ALA A 225 -3.39 12.99 -18.20
C ALA A 225 -4.84 13.45 -18.43
N TRP A 226 -5.79 12.51 -18.40
CA TRP A 226 -7.22 12.83 -18.54
C TRP A 226 -7.76 13.70 -17.39
N ARG A 227 -7.37 13.39 -16.14
CA ARG A 227 -7.78 14.19 -14.96
C ARG A 227 -7.25 15.62 -15.02
N ILE A 228 -5.97 15.78 -15.39
CA ILE A 228 -5.32 17.09 -15.56
C ILE A 228 -6.05 17.87 -16.66
N GLU A 229 -6.33 17.24 -17.80
CA GLU A 229 -7.07 17.87 -18.90
C GLU A 229 -8.47 18.32 -18.47
N GLY A 230 -9.25 17.45 -17.83
CA GLY A 230 -10.59 17.77 -17.36
C GLY A 230 -10.63 18.84 -16.26
N TYR A 231 -9.60 18.94 -15.41
CA TYR A 231 -9.46 20.04 -14.46
C TYR A 231 -9.16 21.37 -15.18
N CYS A 232 -8.14 21.37 -16.05
CA CYS A 232 -7.71 22.56 -16.77
C CYS A 232 -8.81 23.14 -17.66
N GLU A 233 -9.58 22.28 -18.35
CA GLU A 233 -10.68 22.72 -19.21
C GLU A 233 -11.81 23.38 -18.38
N ARG A 234 -12.17 22.80 -17.23
CA ARG A 234 -13.17 23.41 -16.33
C ARG A 234 -12.73 24.75 -15.79
N VAL A 235 -11.44 24.87 -15.43
CA VAL A 235 -10.85 26.11 -14.93
C VAL A 235 -10.89 27.21 -16.01
N ARG A 236 -10.49 26.87 -17.23
CA ARG A 236 -10.51 27.75 -18.39
C ARG A 236 -11.92 28.24 -18.69
N GLU A 237 -12.88 27.31 -18.79
CA GLU A 237 -14.26 27.65 -19.15
C GLU A 237 -14.90 28.54 -18.09
N ARG A 238 -14.71 28.23 -16.81
CA ARG A 238 -15.23 29.04 -15.70
C ARG A 238 -14.80 30.52 -15.81
N ILE A 239 -13.53 30.79 -16.12
CA ILE A 239 -13.07 32.17 -16.23
C ILE A 239 -13.58 32.85 -17.51
N ARG A 240 -13.63 32.13 -18.64
CA ARG A 240 -14.21 32.67 -19.88
C ARG A 240 -15.68 33.03 -19.71
N GLU A 241 -16.46 32.18 -19.07
CA GLU A 241 -17.86 32.46 -18.74
C GLU A 241 -18.00 33.70 -17.85
N ARG A 242 -17.12 33.90 -16.87
CA ARG A 242 -17.12 35.10 -16.01
C ARG A 242 -16.90 36.38 -16.79
N PHE A 243 -15.87 36.42 -17.64
CA PHE A 243 -15.62 37.57 -18.52
C PHE A 243 -16.79 37.81 -19.47
N MET A 244 -17.29 36.76 -20.12
CA MET A 244 -18.42 36.84 -21.03
C MET A 244 -19.67 37.42 -20.35
N ASN A 245 -20.03 36.91 -19.16
CA ASN A 245 -21.19 37.36 -18.40
C ASN A 245 -21.05 38.83 -17.95
N GLY A 246 -19.87 39.25 -17.53
CA GLY A 246 -19.63 40.64 -17.15
C GLY A 246 -19.66 41.58 -18.36
N ASN A 247 -19.04 41.19 -19.48
CA ASN A 247 -19.06 41.95 -20.73
C ASN A 247 -20.50 42.10 -21.26
N GLN A 248 -21.32 41.04 -21.22
CA GLN A 248 -22.75 41.10 -21.56
C GLN A 248 -23.55 42.02 -20.63
N SER A 249 -23.10 42.17 -19.39
CA SER A 249 -23.69 43.09 -18.41
C SER A 249 -23.13 44.51 -18.52
N GLY A 250 -22.27 44.80 -19.49
CA GLY A 250 -21.65 46.12 -19.69
C GLY A 250 -20.60 46.48 -18.63
N ILE A 251 -20.04 45.48 -17.94
CA ILE A 251 -19.01 45.67 -16.92
C ILE A 251 -17.65 45.71 -17.62
N ASP A 252 -16.90 46.80 -17.40
CA ASP A 252 -15.52 46.91 -17.84
C ASP A 252 -14.59 46.35 -16.75
N PHE A 253 -13.77 45.35 -17.11
CA PHE A 253 -12.80 44.69 -16.24
C PHE A 253 -11.36 45.20 -16.45
N THR A 254 -11.13 46.24 -17.24
CA THR A 254 -9.79 46.76 -17.55
C THR A 254 -9.01 47.09 -16.28
N ASP A 255 -9.64 47.73 -15.29
CA ASP A 255 -8.99 48.08 -14.02
C ASP A 255 -8.64 46.85 -13.16
N VAL A 256 -9.49 45.82 -13.19
CA VAL A 256 -9.23 44.54 -12.51
C VAL A 256 -8.04 43.83 -13.14
N LEU A 257 -7.99 43.78 -14.47
CA LEU A 257 -6.90 43.17 -15.23
C LEU A 257 -5.58 43.90 -14.96
N GLU A 258 -5.57 45.23 -15.05
CA GLU A 258 -4.37 46.05 -14.79
C GLU A 258 -3.85 45.87 -13.36
N ALA A 259 -4.74 45.80 -12.36
CA ALA A 259 -4.37 45.58 -10.96
C ALA A 259 -3.69 44.22 -10.73
N LEU A 260 -4.04 43.22 -11.53
CA LEU A 260 -3.43 41.88 -11.53
C LEU A 260 -2.25 41.77 -12.50
N GLY A 261 -1.86 42.86 -13.17
CA GLY A 261 -0.71 42.91 -14.07
C GLY A 261 -0.99 42.47 -15.51
N TYR A 262 -2.25 42.37 -15.91
CA TYR A 262 -2.67 42.02 -17.27
C TYR A 262 -3.15 43.25 -18.04
N GLN A 263 -2.76 43.36 -19.30
CA GLN A 263 -3.17 44.44 -20.21
C GLN A 263 -4.54 44.17 -20.85
N SER A 264 -4.98 42.91 -20.88
CA SER A 264 -6.25 42.52 -21.50
C SER A 264 -6.70 41.14 -21.03
N GLU A 265 -8.00 40.84 -21.25
CA GLU A 265 -8.57 39.51 -21.09
C GLU A 265 -7.80 38.46 -21.91
N ASN A 266 -7.48 38.78 -23.16
CA ASN A 266 -6.71 37.89 -24.04
C ASN A 266 -5.33 37.55 -23.45
N GLN A 267 -4.61 38.54 -22.91
CA GLN A 267 -3.31 38.28 -22.29
C GLN A 267 -3.43 37.35 -21.08
N PHE A 268 -4.46 37.53 -20.25
CA PHE A 268 -4.72 36.62 -19.14
C PHE A 268 -5.03 35.20 -19.64
N ILE A 269 -5.92 35.06 -20.61
CA ILE A 269 -6.30 33.75 -21.18
C ILE A 269 -5.10 33.06 -21.83
N ASP A 270 -4.26 33.79 -22.57
CA ASP A 270 -3.03 33.25 -23.16
C ASP A 270 -2.04 32.80 -22.08
N THR A 271 -1.93 33.55 -20.98
CA THR A 271 -1.07 33.17 -19.84
C THR A 271 -1.58 31.88 -19.19
N LEU A 272 -2.88 31.80 -18.94
CA LEU A 272 -3.52 30.61 -18.39
C LEU A 272 -3.34 29.40 -19.32
N ASP A 273 -3.51 29.59 -20.63
CA ASP A 273 -3.34 28.53 -21.62
C ASP A 273 -1.91 28.02 -21.67
N ASN A 274 -0.91 28.90 -21.59
CA ASN A 274 0.49 28.51 -21.50
C ASN A 274 0.79 27.67 -20.23
N MET A 275 0.23 28.06 -19.08
CA MET A 275 0.36 27.29 -17.84
C MET A 275 -0.32 25.92 -17.95
N ILE A 276 -1.52 25.87 -18.52
CA ILE A 276 -2.24 24.61 -18.77
C ILE A 276 -1.42 23.68 -19.68
N GLN A 277 -0.83 24.20 -20.75
CA GLN A 277 0.02 23.39 -21.64
C GLN A 277 1.26 22.88 -20.91
N ALA A 278 1.91 23.70 -20.09
CA ALA A 278 3.03 23.28 -19.26
C ALA A 278 2.64 22.13 -18.32
N ALA A 279 1.50 22.23 -17.64
CA ALA A 279 0.98 21.17 -16.77
C ALA A 279 0.68 19.87 -17.55
N LYS A 280 0.08 19.97 -18.74
CA LYS A 280 -0.23 18.82 -19.61
C LYS A 280 1.03 18.09 -20.07
N VAL A 281 2.07 18.81 -20.50
CA VAL A 281 3.35 18.22 -20.92
C VAL A 281 4.02 17.47 -19.77
N LYS A 282 3.80 17.89 -18.53
CA LYS A 282 4.35 17.26 -17.33
C LYS A 282 3.46 16.15 -16.75
N SER A 283 2.39 15.73 -17.43
CA SER A 283 1.44 14.72 -16.92
C SER A 283 2.07 13.37 -16.54
N GLY A 284 3.14 12.96 -17.21
CA GLY A 284 3.93 11.77 -16.83
C GLY A 284 4.76 11.93 -15.54
N ASN A 285 4.94 13.15 -15.05
CA ASN A 285 5.50 13.44 -13.72
C ASN A 285 4.44 14.17 -12.88
N ILE A 286 3.59 13.38 -12.22
CA ILE A 286 2.42 13.89 -11.49
C ILE A 286 2.80 14.95 -10.45
N GLN A 287 3.96 14.84 -9.79
CA GLN A 287 4.38 15.79 -8.77
C GLN A 287 4.64 17.18 -9.40
N ASN A 288 5.31 17.21 -10.55
CA ASN A 288 5.54 18.46 -11.27
C ASN A 288 4.25 19.01 -11.87
N ALA A 289 3.38 18.15 -12.42
CA ALA A 289 2.07 18.56 -12.92
C ALA A 289 1.22 19.17 -11.81
N MET A 290 1.22 18.59 -10.60
CA MET A 290 0.49 19.11 -9.45
C MET A 290 0.96 20.50 -9.02
N GLN A 291 2.27 20.78 -9.07
CA GLN A 291 2.79 22.12 -8.78
C GLN A 291 2.27 23.16 -9.79
N ASP A 292 2.28 22.82 -11.07
CA ASP A 292 1.73 23.71 -12.10
C ASP A 292 0.21 23.89 -11.92
N LEU A 293 -0.53 22.81 -11.58
CA LEU A 293 -1.96 22.87 -11.31
C LEU A 293 -2.31 23.74 -10.08
N ASP A 294 -1.48 23.72 -9.04
CA ASP A 294 -1.63 24.58 -7.86
C ASP A 294 -1.42 26.06 -8.24
N ALA A 295 -0.38 26.35 -9.03
CA ALA A 295 -0.14 27.70 -9.55
C ALA A 295 -1.30 28.20 -10.44
N ILE A 296 -1.85 27.33 -11.30
CA ILE A 296 -3.07 27.61 -12.09
C ILE A 296 -4.24 27.91 -11.15
N GLY A 297 -4.43 27.08 -10.13
CA GLY A 297 -5.51 27.22 -9.14
C GLY A 297 -5.46 28.56 -8.42
N GLN A 298 -4.28 28.95 -7.92
CA GLN A 298 -4.05 30.22 -7.24
C GLN A 298 -4.32 31.41 -8.16
N MET A 299 -3.73 31.43 -9.37
CA MET A 299 -3.95 32.50 -10.36
C MET A 299 -5.43 32.68 -10.68
N VAL A 300 -6.15 31.59 -10.91
CA VAL A 300 -7.57 31.60 -11.28
C VAL A 300 -8.44 32.02 -10.09
N GLN A 301 -8.08 31.61 -8.88
CA GLN A 301 -8.79 32.01 -7.67
C GLN A 301 -8.67 33.52 -7.43
N GLU A 302 -7.48 34.09 -7.58
CA GLU A 302 -7.26 35.54 -7.48
C GLU A 302 -8.09 36.31 -8.51
N MET A 303 -8.08 35.85 -9.77
CA MET A 303 -8.89 36.45 -10.84
C MET A 303 -10.40 36.34 -10.54
N ASP A 304 -10.91 35.17 -10.17
CA ASP A 304 -12.35 34.98 -9.89
C ASP A 304 -12.83 35.85 -8.72
N GLN A 305 -12.00 36.01 -7.67
CA GLN A 305 -12.29 36.91 -6.56
C GLN A 305 -12.38 38.37 -7.02
N ALA A 306 -11.42 38.83 -7.82
CA ALA A 306 -11.38 40.20 -8.30
C ALA A 306 -12.55 40.52 -9.25
N LEU A 307 -12.85 39.61 -10.19
CA LEU A 307 -14.02 39.72 -11.07
C LEU A 307 -15.33 39.74 -10.27
N THR A 308 -15.46 38.86 -9.26
CA THR A 308 -16.66 38.81 -8.40
C THR A 308 -16.85 40.11 -7.62
N GLN A 309 -15.78 40.69 -7.08
CA GLN A 309 -15.86 41.98 -6.37
C GLN A 309 -16.32 43.10 -7.31
N LYS A 310 -15.76 43.17 -8.52
CA LYS A 310 -16.14 44.17 -9.52
C LYS A 310 -17.60 44.05 -9.95
N MET A 311 -18.06 42.81 -10.19
CA MET A 311 -19.47 42.55 -10.51
C MET A 311 -20.42 42.98 -9.39
N ASN A 312 -20.07 42.69 -8.13
CA ASN A 312 -20.88 43.08 -6.97
C ASN A 312 -20.93 44.62 -6.79
N GLN A 313 -19.82 45.32 -7.04
CA GLN A 313 -19.78 46.78 -7.01
C GLN A 313 -20.69 47.40 -8.08
N TYR A 314 -20.68 46.84 -9.30
CA TYR A 314 -21.54 47.30 -10.38
C TYR A 314 -23.03 47.10 -10.08
N GLN A 315 -23.41 45.95 -9.53
CA GLN A 315 -24.79 45.66 -9.15
C GLN A 315 -25.29 46.57 -8.02
N ASN A 316 -24.45 46.86 -7.03
CA ASN A 316 -24.82 47.75 -5.91
C ASN A 316 -24.80 49.24 -6.29
N GLY A 317 -23.98 49.64 -7.27
CA GLY A 317 -23.88 51.01 -7.76
C GLY A 317 -25.01 51.42 -8.70
N SER A 318 -25.62 50.47 -9.40
CA SER A 318 -26.64 50.73 -10.43
C SER A 318 -28.08 50.81 -9.90
N GLY A 319 -28.28 50.66 -8.58
CA GLY A 319 -29.60 50.53 -7.95
C GLY A 319 -30.03 51.62 -6.96
N SER A 320 -29.24 52.68 -6.73
CA SER A 320 -29.51 53.66 -5.66
C SER A 320 -29.85 55.07 -6.13
N ASP A 321 -30.77 55.19 -7.10
CA ASP A 321 -31.46 56.45 -7.42
C ASP A 321 -33.00 56.29 -7.32
N SER A 322 -33.49 55.48 -6.38
CA SER A 322 -34.89 55.55 -5.95
C SER A 322 -35.02 56.45 -4.73
N ASN A 323 -35.20 57.74 -5.02
CA ASN A 323 -35.56 58.78 -4.09
C ASN A 323 -37.02 58.53 -3.61
N GLY A 324 -37.19 57.68 -2.61
CA GLY A 324 -38.48 57.33 -2.02
C GLY A 324 -38.48 57.58 -0.51
N SER A 325 -38.75 58.82 -0.10
CA SER A 325 -39.03 59.17 1.29
C SER A 325 -40.36 58.52 1.73
N GLY A 326 -40.29 57.28 2.19
CA GLY A 326 -41.41 56.54 2.77
C GLY A 326 -41.26 56.45 4.29
N ASN A 327 -41.64 57.51 5.00
CA ASN A 327 -41.81 57.49 6.44
C ASN A 327 -43.00 56.59 6.77
N GLY A 328 -42.75 55.39 7.32
CA GLY A 328 -43.77 54.36 7.56
C GLY A 328 -43.49 53.59 8.85
N ASN A 329 -43.77 54.23 9.98
CA ASN A 329 -43.83 53.64 11.30
C ASN A 329 -45.17 52.89 11.49
N ILE A 330 -45.18 51.55 11.47
CA ILE A 330 -46.17 50.61 12.09
C ILE A 330 -45.35 49.31 12.28
N GLY A 331 -45.14 48.71 13.45
CA GLY A 331 -46.00 48.63 14.62
C GLY A 331 -46.73 47.27 14.67
N GLY A 332 -46.03 46.21 15.08
CA GLY A 332 -46.61 45.07 15.81
C GLY A 332 -47.34 43.95 15.05
N ASN A 333 -46.91 42.72 15.40
CA ASN A 333 -47.75 41.66 15.99
C ASN A 333 -48.38 40.56 15.09
N TYR A 334 -48.22 39.32 15.57
CA TYR A 334 -48.80 38.00 15.19
C TYR A 334 -48.47 37.43 13.79
N GLY A 335 -48.18 36.13 13.59
CA GLY A 335 -48.17 34.92 14.42
C GLY A 335 -47.44 33.81 13.63
N GLN A 336 -46.69 32.92 14.29
CA GLN A 336 -47.12 31.57 14.69
C GLN A 336 -47.80 30.74 13.58
N SER A 337 -47.01 29.89 12.92
CA SER A 337 -47.38 28.60 12.30
C SER A 337 -46.06 28.00 11.76
N GLY A 338 -45.50 26.88 12.23
CA GLY A 338 -46.11 25.78 12.98
C GLY A 338 -46.64 24.69 12.03
N ASN A 339 -45.79 24.01 11.28
CA ASN A 339 -45.99 22.64 10.79
C ASN A 339 -44.66 22.13 10.17
N GLY A 340 -44.00 21.04 10.55
CA GLY A 340 -44.41 19.92 11.39
C GLY A 340 -44.74 18.68 10.56
N ASN A 341 -43.78 17.74 10.50
CA ASN A 341 -43.91 16.29 10.22
C ASN A 341 -44.34 15.88 8.81
N GLY A 342 -43.92 14.75 8.23
CA GLY A 342 -43.20 13.55 8.68
C GLY A 342 -43.39 12.52 7.55
N GLY A 343 -42.35 11.80 7.14
CA GLY A 343 -42.21 10.39 7.53
C GLY A 343 -42.86 9.41 6.54
N LYS A 344 -42.02 8.69 5.79
CA LYS A 344 -42.06 7.23 5.62
C LYS A 344 -40.71 6.73 5.17
#